data_AF-A0A645IIL6-F1
#
_entry.id   AF-A0A645IIL6-F1
#
_cell.length_a   1.000
_cell.length_b   1.000
_cell.length_c   1.000
_cell.angle_alpha   90.00
_cell.angle_beta   90.00
_cell.angle_gamma   90.00
#
_symmetry.space_group_name_H-M   'P 1'
#
loop_
_entity.id
_entity.type
_entity.pdbx_description
1 polymer ?
#
loop_
_entity_poly.entity_id
_entity_poly.type
_entity_poly.pdbx_seq_one_letter_code
_entity_poly.pdbx_strand_id
1 'polypeptide(L)'
;MVFYANPVYQESNGNVYVEQAAGLSMMDSMEGQSGSNKIDASMTLTENNKTITNKTSVTVSYESMFEPIKTSIIEMNKENEVVLISEYKNNIFPDSLDLNNETEYVLVETTKLDTTNKEIVTREIFSKNDDSINVYELKDNGLIIVKNIIMNSIN
;
A
#
# COMPACT_ATOMS: atom_id res chain seq x y z
N MET A 1 -2.62 -18.11 9.69
CA MET A 1 -3.57 -17.19 10.36
C MET A 1 -4.74 -16.92 9.42
N VAL A 2 -5.93 -16.56 9.93
CA VAL A 2 -7.09 -16.13 9.14
C VAL A 2 -7.49 -14.75 9.64
N PHE A 3 -7.49 -13.76 8.76
CA PHE A 3 -7.92 -12.40 9.09
C PHE A 3 -9.42 -12.23 8.87
N TYR A 4 -10.06 -11.33 9.61
CA TYR A 4 -11.47 -10.98 9.44
C TYR A 4 -11.59 -9.46 9.49
N ALA A 5 -11.86 -8.84 8.35
CA ALA A 5 -12.11 -7.41 8.24
C ALA A 5 -13.60 -7.12 8.42
N ASN A 6 -14.03 -6.95 9.67
CA ASN A 6 -15.41 -6.61 10.00
C ASN A 6 -15.61 -5.08 10.07
N PRO A 7 -16.63 -4.52 9.39
CA PRO A 7 -16.99 -3.12 9.54
C PRO A 7 -17.35 -2.78 10.99
N VAL A 8 -16.76 -1.69 11.49
CA VAL A 8 -17.05 -1.13 12.82
C VAL A 8 -17.76 0.20 12.60
N TYR A 9 -18.95 0.35 13.15
CA TYR A 9 -19.76 1.56 13.06
C TYR A 9 -19.85 2.22 14.43
N GLN A 10 -19.83 3.55 14.44
CA GLN A 10 -20.05 4.35 15.63
C GLN A 10 -21.29 5.23 15.44
N GLU A 11 -22.25 5.10 16.35
CA GLU A 11 -23.44 5.95 16.40
C GLU A 11 -23.10 7.36 16.93
N SER A 12 -23.98 8.33 16.68
CA SER A 12 -23.82 9.71 17.15
C SER A 12 -23.80 9.85 18.68
N ASN A 13 -24.32 8.87 19.41
CA ASN A 13 -24.27 8.77 20.87
C ASN A 13 -22.95 8.14 21.40
N GLY A 14 -22.05 7.74 20.49
CA GLY A 14 -20.76 7.11 20.82
C GLY A 14 -20.79 5.60 20.92
N ASN A 15 -21.95 4.93 20.82
CA ASN A 15 -22.06 3.48 20.81
C ASN A 15 -21.36 2.89 19.58
N VAL A 16 -20.66 1.78 19.78
CA VAL A 16 -19.95 1.07 18.70
C VAL A 16 -20.61 -0.29 18.49
N TYR A 17 -20.91 -0.63 17.24
CA TYR A 17 -21.34 -1.97 16.87
C TYR A 17 -20.53 -2.50 15.69
N VAL A 18 -20.42 -3.82 15.62
CA VAL A 18 -19.70 -4.54 14.58
C VAL A 18 -20.72 -5.28 13.75
N GLU A 19 -20.71 -5.06 12.43
CA GLU A 19 -21.45 -5.89 11.51
C GLU A 19 -20.58 -7.10 11.15
N GLN A 20 -21.12 -8.30 11.34
CA GLN A 20 -20.43 -9.52 10.94
C GLN A 20 -20.46 -9.60 9.40
N ALA A 21 -19.44 -9.03 8.76
CA ALA A 21 -19.26 -9.16 7.32
C ALA A 21 -18.78 -10.56 6.96
N ALA A 22 -18.88 -10.90 5.67
CA ALA A 22 -18.19 -12.06 5.12
C ALA A 22 -16.68 -11.82 5.24
N GLY A 23 -16.08 -12.24 6.35
CA GLY A 23 -14.67 -11.99 6.63
C GLY A 23 -13.75 -12.46 5.51
N LEU A 24 -12.71 -11.69 5.24
CA LEU A 24 -11.72 -12.01 4.23
C LEU A 24 -10.66 -12.95 4.80
N SER A 25 -10.81 -14.25 4.56
CA SER A 25 -9.79 -15.24 4.94
C SER A 25 -8.57 -15.16 4.02
N MET A 26 -7.45 -14.64 4.53
CA MET A 26 -6.16 -14.63 3.86
C MET A 26 -5.17 -15.55 4.58
N MET A 27 -4.37 -16.32 3.85
CA MET A 27 -3.33 -17.16 4.44
C MET A 27 -2.05 -16.36 4.64
N ASP A 28 -1.55 -16.36 5.88
CA ASP A 28 -0.32 -15.69 6.30
C ASP A 28 0.96 -16.19 5.62
N SER A 29 0.96 -17.42 5.08
CA SER A 29 2.14 -18.04 4.48
C SER A 29 2.36 -17.66 3.00
N MET A 30 1.59 -16.72 2.44
CA MET A 30 1.61 -16.41 1.02
C MET A 30 1.42 -14.92 0.77
N GLU A 31 2.34 -14.31 0.01
CA GLU A 31 2.17 -12.95 -0.53
C GLU A 31 1.23 -12.93 -1.74
N GLY A 32 0.68 -11.75 -2.01
CA GLY A 32 -0.12 -11.47 -3.19
C GLY A 32 -1.55 -12.01 -3.13
N GLN A 33 -1.98 -12.56 -1.99
CA GLN A 33 -3.42 -12.76 -1.78
C GLN A 33 -4.04 -11.38 -1.65
N SER A 34 -5.08 -11.12 -2.41
CA SER A 34 -5.82 -9.87 -2.35
C SER A 34 -7.29 -10.11 -2.10
N GLY A 35 -7.95 -9.11 -1.54
CA GLY A 35 -9.39 -9.12 -1.34
C GLY A 35 -9.89 -7.73 -1.05
N SER A 36 -11.21 -7.56 -1.07
CA SER A 36 -11.82 -6.28 -0.75
C SER A 36 -13.12 -6.45 0.01
N ASN A 37 -13.46 -5.44 0.81
CA ASN A 37 -14.74 -5.30 1.45
C ASN A 37 -15.39 -4.00 0.98
N LYS A 38 -16.66 -4.07 0.61
CA LYS A 38 -17.45 -2.93 0.16
C LYS A 38 -18.53 -2.63 1.18
N ILE A 39 -18.59 -1.38 1.61
CA ILE A 39 -19.58 -0.86 2.55
C ILE A 39 -20.44 0.15 1.79
N ASP A 40 -21.74 -0.14 1.70
CA ASP A 40 -22.74 0.71 1.05
C ASP A 40 -23.65 1.32 2.13
N ALA A 41 -23.80 2.64 2.12
CA ALA A 41 -24.73 3.38 2.96
C ALA A 41 -25.70 4.19 2.09
N SER A 42 -26.95 4.31 2.52
CA SER A 42 -27.92 5.18 1.85
C SER A 42 -28.78 5.95 2.83
N MET A 43 -29.05 7.21 2.51
CA MET A 43 -29.91 8.09 3.29
C MET A 43 -31.00 8.64 2.38
N THR A 44 -32.25 8.44 2.75
CA THR A 44 -33.41 8.97 2.01
C THR A 44 -34.05 10.10 2.80
N LEU A 45 -34.19 11.27 2.17
CA LEU A 45 -34.84 12.45 2.73
C LEU A 45 -36.11 12.73 1.93
N THR A 46 -37.22 13.01 2.62
CA THR A 46 -38.45 13.48 1.99
C THR A 46 -38.77 14.88 2.48
N GLU A 47 -38.72 15.86 1.59
CA GLU A 47 -39.10 17.25 1.86
C GLU A 47 -40.00 17.77 0.74
N ASN A 48 -41.09 18.46 1.08
CA ASN A 48 -42.01 19.08 0.12
C ASN A 48 -42.48 18.14 -1.01
N ASN A 49 -42.90 16.91 -0.66
CA ASN A 49 -43.31 15.85 -1.59
C ASN A 49 -42.24 15.41 -2.62
N LYS A 50 -40.97 15.75 -2.39
CA LYS A 50 -39.83 15.23 -3.15
C LYS A 50 -39.01 14.30 -2.26
N THR A 51 -38.72 13.12 -2.79
CA THR A 51 -37.83 12.14 -2.15
C THR A 51 -36.47 12.19 -2.82
N ILE A 52 -35.42 12.40 -2.04
CA ILE A 52 -34.02 12.40 -2.45
C ILE A 52 -33.32 11.26 -1.73
N THR A 53 -32.66 10.38 -2.46
CA THR A 53 -31.83 9.31 -1.89
C THR A 53 -30.37 9.57 -2.21
N ASN A 54 -29.58 9.80 -1.16
CA ASN A 54 -28.12 9.84 -1.23
C ASN A 54 -27.57 8.43 -1.00
N LYS A 55 -26.58 8.03 -1.78
CA LYS A 55 -25.87 6.75 -1.62
C LYS A 55 -24.38 7.02 -1.53
N THR A 56 -23.72 6.35 -0.60
CA THR A 56 -22.27 6.38 -0.40
C THR A 56 -21.76 4.95 -0.41
N SER A 57 -20.64 4.74 -1.08
CA SER A 57 -20.00 3.44 -1.19
C SER A 57 -18.51 3.61 -0.89
N VAL A 58 -17.98 2.79 0.00
CA VAL A 58 -16.55 2.71 0.30
C VAL A 58 -16.08 1.29 0.03
N THR A 59 -15.03 1.14 -0.77
CA THR A 59 -14.36 -0.14 -0.97
C THR A 59 -12.98 -0.07 -0.35
N VAL A 60 -12.66 -1.03 0.51
CA VAL A 60 -11.32 -1.20 1.07
C VAL A 60 -10.72 -2.47 0.51
N SER A 61 -9.58 -2.34 -0.16
CA SER A 61 -8.81 -3.44 -0.73
C SER A 61 -7.57 -3.70 0.12
N TYR A 62 -7.21 -4.98 0.25
CA TYR A 62 -6.06 -5.45 1.02
C TYR A 62 -5.27 -6.43 0.17
N GLU A 63 -3.97 -6.47 0.40
CA GLU A 63 -3.05 -7.45 -0.18
C GLU A 63 -2.09 -7.96 0.89
N SER A 64 -1.80 -9.26 0.89
CA SER A 64 -0.83 -9.86 1.80
C SER A 64 0.60 -9.63 1.31
N MET A 65 1.46 -9.19 2.22
CA MET A 65 2.88 -8.96 1.99
C MET A 65 3.67 -9.43 3.22
N PHE A 66 4.83 -10.01 2.99
CA PHE A 66 5.79 -10.31 4.05
C PHE A 66 6.42 -9.02 4.59
N GLU A 67 6.82 -9.03 5.86
CA GLU A 67 7.33 -7.85 6.55
C GLU A 67 8.55 -7.27 5.82
N PRO A 68 8.49 -6.05 5.27
CA PRO A 68 9.65 -5.40 4.67
C PRO A 68 10.59 -4.92 5.76
N ILE A 69 11.86 -5.32 5.68
CA ILE A 69 12.90 -4.97 6.65
C ILE A 69 13.99 -4.07 6.07
N LYS A 70 14.05 -3.96 4.74
CA LYS A 70 14.96 -3.06 4.03
C LYS A 70 14.43 -2.79 2.64
N THR A 71 14.56 -1.55 2.19
CA THR A 71 14.38 -1.18 0.79
C THR A 71 15.63 -0.47 0.28
N SER A 72 16.16 -0.92 -0.86
CA SER A 72 17.22 -0.24 -1.60
C SER A 72 16.65 0.33 -2.89
N ILE A 73 16.83 1.63 -3.08
CA ILE A 73 16.48 2.32 -4.31
C ILE A 73 17.76 2.50 -5.11
N ILE A 74 17.83 1.85 -6.27
CA ILE A 74 19.05 1.73 -7.07
C ILE A 74 18.80 2.42 -8.40
N GLU A 75 19.51 3.51 -8.64
CA GLU A 75 19.49 4.22 -9.90
C GLU A 75 20.47 3.57 -10.87
N MET A 76 20.00 3.23 -12.08
CA MET A 76 20.74 2.49 -13.08
C MET A 76 20.87 3.31 -14.37
N ASN A 77 22.03 3.31 -14.99
CA ASN A 77 22.23 3.95 -16.29
C ASN A 77 21.78 3.06 -17.46
N LYS A 78 21.87 3.57 -18.69
CA LYS A 78 21.48 2.86 -19.92
C LYS A 78 22.35 1.63 -20.23
N GLU A 79 23.56 1.56 -19.67
CA GLU A 79 24.47 0.41 -19.75
C GLU A 79 24.17 -0.67 -18.70
N ASN A 80 23.18 -0.47 -17.82
CA ASN A 80 22.86 -1.31 -16.65
C ASN A 80 23.94 -1.30 -15.56
N GLU A 81 24.64 -0.18 -15.41
CA GLU A 81 25.56 0.07 -14.31
C GLU A 81 24.88 0.92 -13.24
N VAL A 82 25.27 0.70 -11.99
CA VAL A 82 24.75 1.43 -10.84
C VAL A 82 25.30 2.85 -10.86
N VAL A 83 24.38 3.83 -10.84
CA VAL A 83 24.69 5.25 -10.67
C VAL A 83 24.69 5.62 -9.19
N LEU A 84 23.63 5.22 -8.46
CA LEU A 84 23.47 5.50 -7.03
C LEU A 84 22.70 4.37 -6.34
N ILE A 85 23.03 4.11 -5.08
CA ILE A 85 22.25 3.23 -4.19
C ILE A 85 21.86 4.02 -2.94
N SER A 86 20.56 4.08 -2.65
CA SER A 86 20.01 4.62 -1.42
C SER A 86 19.35 3.51 -0.61
N GLU A 87 19.81 3.26 0.62
CA GLU A 87 19.27 2.20 1.49
C GLU A 87 18.42 2.76 2.64
N TYR A 88 17.26 2.14 2.87
CA TYR A 88 16.30 2.50 3.91
C TYR A 88 15.98 1.26 4.76
N LYS A 89 16.42 1.26 6.03
CA LYS A 89 16.27 0.10 6.94
C LYS A 89 15.06 0.19 7.88
N ASN A 90 14.53 1.39 8.13
CA ASN A 90 13.38 1.59 9.02
C ASN A 90 12.09 1.84 8.25
N ASN A 91 12.09 1.60 6.93
CA ASN A 91 11.00 1.93 6.01
C ASN A 91 10.52 3.39 6.12
N ILE A 92 11.40 4.31 6.53
CA ILE A 92 11.17 5.75 6.53
C ILE A 92 11.76 6.29 5.23
N PHE A 93 10.90 6.80 4.37
CA PHE A 93 11.26 7.22 3.03
C PHE A 93 11.03 8.73 2.83
N PRO A 94 11.82 9.39 1.97
CA PRO A 94 11.52 10.75 1.54
C PRO A 94 10.19 10.79 0.78
N ASP A 95 9.66 11.99 0.57
CA ASP A 95 8.44 12.19 -0.23
C ASP A 95 8.75 12.27 -1.74
N SER A 96 9.98 12.62 -2.09
CA SER A 96 10.46 12.66 -3.47
C SER A 96 11.93 12.25 -3.58
N LEU A 97 12.34 11.87 -4.80
CA LEU A 97 13.71 11.61 -5.20
C LEU A 97 14.05 12.52 -6.37
N ASP A 98 15.20 13.18 -6.31
CA ASP A 98 15.78 13.87 -7.45
C ASP A 98 16.75 12.89 -8.12
N LEU A 99 16.37 12.39 -9.29
CA LEU A 99 17.17 11.39 -9.99
C LEU A 99 18.45 12.02 -10.54
N ASN A 100 19.52 11.25 -10.56
CA ASN A 100 20.72 11.63 -11.26
C ASN A 100 20.45 11.76 -12.77
N ASN A 101 21.10 12.73 -13.42
CA ASN A 101 20.99 12.94 -14.87
C ASN A 101 21.41 11.71 -15.70
N GLU A 102 22.26 10.84 -15.14
CA GLU A 102 22.71 9.61 -15.80
C GLU A 102 21.75 8.43 -15.62
N THR A 103 20.71 8.59 -14.79
CA THR A 103 19.72 7.55 -14.50
C THR A 103 18.82 7.30 -15.71
N GLU A 104 18.73 6.05 -16.12
CA GLU A 104 17.83 5.58 -17.17
C GLU A 104 16.59 4.88 -16.59
N TYR A 105 16.78 4.13 -15.51
CA TYR A 105 15.71 3.48 -14.77
C TYR A 105 16.10 3.29 -13.30
N VAL A 106 15.09 3.04 -12.47
CA VAL A 106 15.25 2.78 -11.04
C VAL A 106 14.86 1.33 -10.75
N LEU A 107 15.68 0.64 -9.99
CA LEU A 107 15.40 -0.67 -9.42
C LEU A 107 15.11 -0.50 -7.93
N VAL A 108 13.89 -0.88 -7.51
CA VAL A 108 13.51 -0.92 -6.10
C VAL A 108 13.64 -2.36 -5.62
N GLU A 109 14.59 -2.59 -4.73
CA GLU A 109 14.81 -3.88 -4.09
C GLU A 109 14.24 -3.87 -2.68
N THR A 110 13.30 -4.76 -2.38
CA THR A 110 12.70 -4.89 -1.05
C THR A 110 13.09 -6.23 -0.44
N THR A 111 13.85 -6.18 0.66
CA THR A 111 14.17 -7.34 1.49
C THR A 111 13.09 -7.52 2.54
N LYS A 112 12.59 -8.74 2.68
CA LYS A 112 11.47 -9.08 3.56
C LYS A 112 11.77 -10.34 4.36
N LEU A 113 11.06 -10.54 5.45
CA LEU A 113 11.13 -11.78 6.23
C LEU A 113 9.90 -12.66 5.96
N ASP A 114 10.12 -13.89 5.49
CA ASP A 114 9.06 -14.87 5.37
C ASP A 114 8.59 -15.38 6.76
N THR A 115 7.55 -16.21 6.79
CA THR A 115 7.00 -16.79 8.04
C THR A 115 8.01 -17.65 8.85
N THR A 116 9.17 -17.96 8.29
CA THR A 116 10.26 -18.70 8.96
C THR A 116 11.42 -17.79 9.38
N ASN A 117 11.26 -16.47 9.26
CA ASN A 117 12.30 -15.45 9.44
C ASN A 117 13.47 -15.56 8.45
N LYS A 118 13.23 -16.12 7.27
CA LYS A 118 14.22 -16.14 6.20
C LYS A 118 14.06 -14.90 5.33
N GLU A 119 15.19 -14.30 4.98
CA GLU A 119 15.22 -13.19 4.03
C GLU A 119 14.80 -13.65 2.63
N ILE A 120 13.89 -12.88 2.04
CA ILE A 120 13.52 -12.94 0.64
C ILE A 120 13.70 -11.56 0.03
N VAL A 121 13.95 -11.51 -1.28
CA VAL A 121 14.19 -10.26 -2.00
C VAL A 121 13.28 -10.19 -3.22
N THR A 122 12.52 -9.11 -3.33
CA THR A 122 11.76 -8.76 -4.54
C THR A 122 12.36 -7.52 -5.19
N ARG A 123 12.22 -7.43 -6.51
CA ARG A 123 12.73 -6.30 -7.30
C ARG A 123 11.65 -5.82 -8.25
N GLU A 124 11.46 -4.52 -8.29
CA GLU A 124 10.57 -3.82 -9.22
C GLU A 124 11.40 -2.82 -10.03
N ILE A 125 11.10 -2.68 -11.32
CA ILE A 125 11.80 -1.75 -12.22
C ILE A 125 10.84 -0.65 -12.62
N PHE A 126 11.28 0.59 -12.49
CA PHE A 126 10.54 1.79 -12.87
C PHE A 126 11.36 2.56 -13.90
N SER A 127 10.70 3.06 -14.94
CA SER A 127 11.31 4.00 -15.87
C SER A 127 11.60 5.31 -15.14
N LYS A 128 12.67 6.02 -15.53
CA LYS A 128 12.86 7.42 -15.09
C LYS A 128 11.71 8.36 -15.48
N ASN A 129 10.87 7.94 -16.43
CA ASN A 129 9.71 8.68 -16.89
C ASN A 129 8.43 8.34 -16.12
N ASP A 130 8.46 7.37 -15.21
CA ASP A 130 7.33 7.12 -14.31
C ASP A 130 7.26 8.25 -13.26
N ASP A 131 6.05 8.65 -12.86
CA ASP A 131 5.88 9.77 -11.92
C ASP A 131 6.37 9.44 -10.50
N SER A 132 6.34 8.15 -10.14
CA SER A 132 6.66 7.70 -8.78
C SER A 132 7.03 6.23 -8.73
N ILE A 133 7.70 5.85 -7.63
CA ILE A 133 7.92 4.46 -7.25
C ILE A 133 7.09 4.07 -6.03
N ASN A 134 6.78 2.79 -5.91
CA ASN A 134 6.15 2.23 -4.73
C ASN A 134 7.21 1.74 -3.73
N VAL A 135 7.03 2.11 -2.47
CA VAL A 135 7.76 1.56 -1.33
C VAL A 135 6.78 1.16 -0.24
N TYR A 136 7.23 0.32 0.69
CA TYR A 136 6.35 -0.34 1.65
C TYR A 136 6.75 0.07 3.07
N GLU A 137 5.89 0.82 3.75
CA GLU A 137 6.12 1.30 5.11
C GLU A 137 5.35 0.44 6.13
N LEU A 138 6.10 -0.28 6.97
CA LEU A 138 5.54 -0.98 8.13
C LEU A 138 5.21 0.02 9.24
N LYS A 139 3.95 0.03 9.67
CA LYS A 139 3.47 0.81 10.83
C LYS A 139 3.52 -0.03 12.10
N ASP A 140 3.59 0.63 13.25
CA ASP A 140 3.62 -0.01 14.58
C ASP A 140 2.43 -0.94 14.87
N ASN A 141 1.31 -0.76 14.16
CA ASN A 141 0.11 -1.60 14.27
C ASN A 141 0.15 -2.85 13.36
N GLY A 142 1.26 -3.11 12.68
CA GLY A 142 1.46 -4.25 11.78
C GLY A 142 0.87 -4.07 10.38
N LEU A 143 0.31 -2.90 10.04
CA LEU A 143 -0.11 -2.60 8.67
C LEU A 143 1.08 -2.17 7.82
N ILE A 144 1.12 -2.65 6.59
CA ILE A 144 2.05 -2.18 5.57
C ILE A 144 1.29 -1.20 4.67
N ILE A 145 1.81 0.02 4.57
CA ILE A 145 1.25 1.06 3.72
C ILE A 145 2.11 1.17 2.46
N VAL A 146 1.47 1.15 1.29
CA VAL A 146 2.13 1.51 0.03
C VAL A 146 2.30 3.02 -0.01
N LYS A 147 3.53 3.50 0.05
CA LYS A 147 3.89 4.91 -0.11
C LYS A 147 4.42 5.10 -1.53
N ASN A 148 3.89 6.12 -2.21
CA ASN A 148 4.42 6.56 -3.49
C ASN A 148 5.49 7.62 -3.23
N ILE A 149 6.70 7.43 -3.74
CA ILE A 149 7.75 8.45 -3.72
C ILE A 149 7.84 9.05 -5.11
N ILE A 150 7.67 10.37 -5.21
CA ILE A 150 7.70 11.09 -6.48
C ILE A 150 9.11 11.03 -7.06
N MET A 151 9.24 10.75 -8.36
CA MET A 151 10.51 10.81 -9.08
C MET A 151 10.60 12.09 -9.88
N ASN A 152 11.55 12.95 -9.52
CA ASN A 152 11.89 14.14 -10.28
C ASN A 152 13.04 13.81 -11.22
N SER A 153 12.73 13.58 -12.49
CA SER A 153 13.73 13.42 -13.54
C SER A 153 14.08 14.77 -14.16
N ILE A 154 15.37 15.01 -14.42
CA ILE A 154 15.83 16.16 -15.19
C ILE A 154 15.77 15.76 -16.67
N ASN A 155 14.83 16.35 -17.41
CA ASN A 155 14.68 16.17 -18.86
C ASN A 155 15.86 16.74 -19.66
#